data_AF-A0A661ZPV5-F1
#
_entry.id   AF-A0A661ZPV5-F1
#
_cell.length_a   1.000
_cell.length_b   1.000
_cell.length_c   1.000
_cell.angle_alpha   90.00
_cell.angle_beta   90.00
_cell.angle_gamma   90.00
#
_symmetry.space_group_name_H-M   'P 1'
#
loop_
_entity.id
_entity.type
_entity.pdbx_description
1 polymer ?
#
loop_
_entity_poly.entity_id
_entity_poly.type
_entity_poly.pdbx_seq_one_letter_code
_entity_poly.pdbx_strand_id
1 'polypeptide(L)'
;MANIAKQDRQTKMYSLVEKWNNSSSSKKEICLENNVNIGTFNYWLNKYRKNKSSEFIELKPESNYSDLESNTVVRFEFSGNISAEVPAELAMKFMHQLAGN
;
A
#
# COMPACT_ATOMS: atom_id res chain seq x y z
N MET A 1 9.65 -34.93 9.50
CA MET A 1 10.41 -34.09 8.53
C MET A 1 9.51 -33.43 7.45
N ALA A 2 8.24 -33.10 7.72
CA ALA A 2 7.32 -32.57 6.68
C ALA A 2 7.10 -31.04 6.71
N ASN A 3 7.50 -30.35 7.79
CA ASN A 3 7.15 -28.94 8.00
C ASN A 3 8.13 -27.94 7.34
N ILE A 4 9.42 -28.31 7.25
CA ILE A 4 10.49 -27.45 6.72
C ILE A 4 10.31 -27.20 5.21
N ALA A 5 9.85 -28.20 4.45
CA ALA A 5 9.62 -28.07 3.01
C ALA A 5 8.47 -27.10 2.65
N LYS A 6 7.50 -26.92 3.55
CA LYS A 6 6.37 -26.01 3.34
C LYS A 6 6.76 -24.55 3.60
N GLN A 7 7.58 -24.31 4.63
CA GLN A 7 8.13 -22.99 4.92
C GLN A 7 9.07 -22.52 3.80
N ASP A 8 9.96 -23.39 3.31
CA ASP A 8 10.89 -23.04 2.23
C ASP A 8 10.20 -22.59 0.94
N ARG A 9 9.07 -23.24 0.59
CA ARG A 9 8.24 -22.82 -0.56
C ARG A 9 7.58 -21.46 -0.36
N GLN A 10 7.16 -21.16 0.86
CA GLN A 10 6.48 -19.89 1.18
C GLN A 10 7.47 -18.72 1.20
N THR A 11 8.68 -18.95 1.70
CA THR A 11 9.78 -17.99 1.62
C THR A 11 10.11 -17.67 0.17
N LYS A 12 10.36 -18.68 -0.66
CA LYS A 12 10.66 -18.50 -2.10
C LYS A 12 9.55 -17.75 -2.84
N MET A 13 8.30 -18.07 -2.52
CA MET A 13 7.12 -17.41 -3.07
C MET A 13 7.10 -15.90 -2.76
N TYR A 14 7.26 -15.52 -1.49
CA TYR A 14 7.21 -14.11 -1.11
C TYR A 14 8.44 -13.34 -1.58
N SER A 15 9.63 -13.95 -1.56
CA SER A 15 10.85 -13.34 -2.11
C SER A 15 10.69 -12.99 -3.59
N LEU A 16 10.01 -13.83 -4.38
CA LEU A 16 9.76 -13.52 -5.79
C LEU A 16 8.77 -12.36 -5.97
N VAL A 17 7.72 -12.29 -5.14
CA VAL A 17 6.76 -11.18 -5.15
C VAL A 17 7.44 -9.86 -4.76
N GLU A 18 8.35 -9.89 -3.79
CA GLU A 18 9.12 -8.70 -3.39
C GLU A 18 10.11 -8.28 -4.46
N LYS A 19 10.81 -9.23 -5.09
CA LYS A 19 11.69 -8.95 -6.23
C LYS A 19 10.91 -8.27 -7.37
N TRP A 20 9.69 -8.73 -7.66
CA TRP A 20 8.81 -8.06 -8.63
C TRP A 20 8.38 -6.66 -8.17
N ASN A 21 8.00 -6.50 -6.90
CA ASN A 21 7.51 -5.22 -6.39
C ASN A 21 8.61 -4.15 -6.36
N ASN A 22 9.87 -4.56 -6.24
CA ASN A 22 11.05 -3.68 -6.27
C ASN A 22 11.65 -3.53 -7.68
N SER A 23 11.17 -4.26 -8.68
CA SER A 23 11.62 -4.13 -10.07
C SER A 23 10.62 -3.34 -10.91
N SER A 24 11.08 -2.82 -12.05
CA SER A 24 10.21 -2.22 -13.06
C SER A 24 9.65 -3.25 -14.06
N SER A 25 9.83 -4.54 -13.78
CA SER A 25 9.44 -5.63 -14.66
C SER A 25 7.94 -5.88 -14.63
N SER A 26 7.36 -6.23 -15.77
CA SER A 26 6.00 -6.74 -15.81
C SER A 26 5.90 -8.11 -15.12
N LYS A 27 4.69 -8.47 -14.70
CA LYS A 27 4.43 -9.81 -14.12
C LYS A 27 4.80 -10.93 -15.08
N LYS A 28 4.62 -10.72 -16.39
CA LYS A 28 4.93 -11.73 -17.41
C LYS A 28 6.42 -11.98 -17.52
N GLU A 29 7.23 -10.92 -17.53
CA GLU A 29 8.69 -11.01 -17.59
C GLU A 29 9.25 -11.74 -16.38
N ILE A 30 8.83 -11.37 -15.17
CA ILE A 30 9.37 -12.04 -13.97
C ILE A 30 8.91 -13.50 -13.86
N CYS A 31 7.70 -13.81 -14.33
CA CYS A 31 7.20 -15.19 -14.42
C CYS A 31 8.03 -16.02 -15.41
N LEU A 32 8.37 -15.44 -16.56
CA LEU A 32 9.19 -16.09 -17.58
C LEU A 32 10.61 -16.34 -17.08
N GLU A 33 11.25 -15.34 -16.48
CA GLU A 33 12.62 -15.43 -15.93
C GLU A 33 12.75 -16.48 -14.83
N ASN A 34 11.71 -16.66 -14.01
CA ASN A 34 11.74 -17.55 -12.85
C ASN A 34 10.97 -18.86 -13.10
N ASN A 35 10.54 -19.10 -14.34
CA ASN A 35 9.78 -20.28 -14.77
C ASN A 35 8.55 -20.56 -13.89
N VAL A 36 7.81 -19.51 -13.56
CA VAL A 36 6.59 -19.57 -12.75
C VAL A 36 5.38 -19.31 -13.63
N ASN A 37 4.32 -20.11 -13.45
CA ASN A 37 3.05 -19.86 -14.13
C ASN A 37 2.40 -18.55 -13.60
N ILE A 38 1.88 -17.74 -14.51
CA ILE A 38 1.24 -16.46 -14.17
C ILE A 38 0.06 -16.59 -13.17
N GLY A 39 -0.73 -17.68 -13.26
CA GLY A 39 -1.82 -17.96 -12.33
C GLY A 39 -1.32 -18.24 -10.92
N THR A 40 -0.25 -19.02 -10.82
CA THR A 40 0.45 -19.29 -9.56
C THR A 40 1.01 -18.01 -8.96
N PHE A 41 1.64 -17.16 -9.77
CA PHE A 41 2.16 -15.86 -9.32
C PHE A 41 1.04 -14.92 -8.84
N ASN A 42 -0.09 -14.86 -9.54
CA ASN A 42 -1.24 -14.07 -9.11
C ASN A 42 -1.82 -14.56 -7.77
N TYR A 43 -1.89 -15.88 -7.56
CA TYR A 43 -2.29 -16.45 -6.28
C TYR A 43 -1.32 -16.02 -5.16
N TRP A 44 -0.01 -16.09 -5.42
CA TRP A 44 1.02 -15.66 -4.48
C TRP A 44 0.91 -14.17 -4.14
N LEU A 45 0.71 -13.32 -5.14
CA LEU A 45 0.52 -11.88 -4.97
C LEU A 45 -0.70 -11.56 -4.11
N ASN A 46 -1.84 -12.21 -4.38
CA ASN A 46 -3.05 -12.05 -3.57
C ASN A 46 -2.83 -12.49 -2.13
N LYS A 47 -2.12 -13.60 -1.93
CA LYS A 47 -1.79 -14.11 -0.60
C LYS A 47 -0.81 -13.19 0.15
N TYR A 48 0.17 -12.61 -0.55
CA TYR A 48 1.11 -11.62 -0.01
C TYR A 48 0.38 -10.36 0.45
N ARG A 49 -0.50 -9.82 -0.40
CA ARG A 49 -1.32 -8.63 -0.07
C ARG A 49 -2.20 -8.86 1.15
N LYS A 50 -2.89 -10.00 1.25
CA LYS A 50 -3.71 -10.36 2.42
C LYS A 50 -2.91 -10.49 3.71
N ASN A 51 -1.64 -10.93 3.64
CA ASN A 51 -0.77 -10.99 4.81
C ASN A 51 -0.22 -9.61 5.19
N LYS A 52 -0.05 -8.69 4.24
CA LYS A 52 0.33 -7.29 4.53
C LYS A 52 -0.83 -6.42 5.00
N SER A 53 -2.05 -6.68 4.52
CA SER A 53 -3.21 -5.81 4.74
C SER A 53 -3.95 -6.04 6.07
N SER A 54 -3.45 -6.90 6.97
CA SER A 54 -4.05 -7.08 8.29
C SER A 54 -3.63 -6.01 9.30
N GLU A 55 -2.69 -5.14 8.96
CA GLU A 55 -2.30 -4.00 9.78
C GLU A 55 -2.86 -2.74 9.13
N PHE A 56 -3.98 -2.23 9.66
CA PHE A 56 -4.32 -0.83 9.47
C PHE A 56 -3.14 -0.02 10.00
N ILE A 57 -2.42 0.65 9.11
CA ILE A 57 -1.45 1.66 9.53
C ILE A 57 -2.28 2.85 9.93
N GLU A 58 -2.53 2.99 11.23
CA GLU A 58 -3.07 4.22 11.79
C GLU A 58 -2.06 5.33 11.49
N LEU A 59 -2.39 6.17 10.51
CA LEU A 59 -1.65 7.40 10.27
C LEU A 59 -1.98 8.34 11.42
N LYS A 60 -1.22 8.24 12.51
CA LYS A 60 -1.24 9.26 13.56
C LYS A 60 -0.59 10.49 12.95
N PRO A 61 -1.31 11.60 12.80
CA PRO A 61 -0.66 12.81 12.37
C PRO A 61 0.32 13.23 13.48
N GLU A 62 1.58 13.46 13.11
CA GLU A 62 2.60 14.03 13.98
C GLU A 62 2.04 15.35 14.54
N SER A 63 1.73 15.37 15.83
CA SER A 63 0.95 16.42 16.48
C SER A 63 1.77 17.67 16.79
N ASN A 64 2.56 18.14 15.83
CA ASN A 64 3.25 19.43 15.89
C ASN A 64 2.62 20.39 14.87
N TYR A 65 1.33 20.65 15.06
CA TYR A 65 0.52 21.53 14.21
C TYR A 65 0.76 23.03 14.45
N SER A 66 1.63 23.38 15.40
CA SER A 66 1.99 24.78 15.71
C SER A 66 2.87 25.43 14.64
N ASP A 67 3.49 24.62 13.77
CA ASP A 67 4.53 25.07 12.83
C ASP A 67 4.06 25.01 11.37
N LEU A 68 2.76 24.74 11.13
CA LEU A 68 2.19 24.81 9.79
C LEU A 68 2.25 26.26 9.30
N GLU A 69 3.22 26.56 8.44
CA GLU A 69 3.27 27.82 7.71
C GLU A 69 1.89 28.08 7.09
N SER A 70 1.39 29.32 7.19
CA SER A 70 0.06 29.73 6.72
C SER A 70 -0.20 29.47 5.23
N ASN A 71 0.81 29.00 4.48
CA ASN A 71 0.73 28.62 3.08
C ASN A 71 0.58 27.10 2.85
N THR A 72 0.37 26.29 3.90
CA THR A 72 0.19 24.85 3.72
C THR A 72 -1.17 24.53 3.09
N VAL A 73 -1.14 23.84 1.96
CA VAL A 73 -2.32 23.42 1.19
C VAL A 73 -2.48 21.91 1.30
N VAL A 74 -3.68 21.44 1.60
CA VAL A 74 -4.04 20.03 1.65
C VAL A 74 -4.74 19.67 0.34
N ARG A 75 -4.24 18.62 -0.32
CA ARG A 75 -4.85 18.06 -1.52
C ARG A 75 -5.74 16.88 -1.16
N PHE A 76 -7.01 16.96 -1.55
CA PHE A 76 -7.98 15.88 -1.48
C PHE A 76 -8.11 15.22 -2.85
N GLU A 77 -8.01 13.89 -2.91
CA GLU A 77 -8.27 13.10 -4.11
C GLU A 77 -9.60 12.36 -3.97
N PHE A 78 -10.50 12.58 -4.92
CA PHE A 78 -11.82 11.96 -4.98
C PHE A 78 -11.88 10.95 -6.13
N SER A 79 -12.87 10.05 -6.07
CA SER A 79 -13.15 9.12 -7.18
C SER A 79 -13.36 9.87 -8.49
N GLY A 80 -12.79 9.37 -9.58
CA GLY A 80 -12.96 9.97 -10.91
C GLY A 80 -11.89 11.00 -11.29
N ASN A 81 -10.69 10.92 -10.70
CA ASN A 81 -9.55 11.80 -10.98
C ASN A 81 -9.81 13.28 -10.64
N ILE A 82 -10.70 13.54 -9.69
CA ILE A 82 -10.98 14.90 -9.21
C ILE A 82 -10.07 15.15 -8.01
N SER A 83 -9.31 16.25 -8.07
CA SER A 83 -8.51 16.72 -6.94
C SER A 83 -8.92 18.12 -6.53
N ALA A 84 -9.05 18.36 -5.22
CA ALA A 84 -9.26 19.70 -4.67
C ALA A 84 -8.09 20.08 -3.77
N GLU A 85 -7.64 21.32 -3.88
CA GLU A 85 -6.60 21.89 -3.02
C GLU A 85 -7.22 22.97 -2.16
N VAL A 86 -7.07 22.83 -0.84
CA VAL A 86 -7.62 23.80 0.12
C VAL A 86 -6.61 24.11 1.21
N PRO A 87 -6.63 25.32 1.78
CA PRO A 87 -5.78 25.66 2.92
C PRO A 87 -5.99 24.69 4.08
N ALA A 88 -4.90 24.34 4.78
CA ALA A 88 -4.92 23.38 5.88
C ALA A 88 -5.94 23.74 6.97
N GLU A 89 -6.12 25.02 7.28
CA GLU A 89 -7.11 25.48 8.26
C GLU A 89 -8.54 25.07 7.87
N LEU A 90 -8.88 25.21 6.59
CA LEU A 90 -10.20 24.88 6.08
C LEU A 90 -10.42 23.35 6.02
N ALA A 91 -9.38 22.61 5.64
CA ALA A 91 -9.38 21.14 5.68
C ALA A 91 -9.67 20.63 7.10
N MET A 92 -9.04 21.21 8.12
CA MET A 92 -9.23 20.80 9.51
C MET A 92 -10.65 21.04 10.02
N LYS A 93 -11.27 22.18 9.68
CA LYS A 93 -12.69 22.45 10.01
C LYS A 93 -13.62 21.42 9.40
N PHE A 94 -13.37 21.05 8.14
CA PHE A 94 -14.16 20.05 7.43
C PHE A 94 -14.03 18.65 8.05
N MET A 95 -12.80 18.23 8.39
CA MET A 95 -12.57 16.91 9.00
C MET A 95 -13.22 16.77 10.39
N HIS A 96 -13.22 17.83 11.20
CA HIS A 96 -13.92 17.84 12.48
C HIS A 96 -15.44 17.69 12.32
N GLN A 97 -16.02 18.29 11.27
CA GLN A 97 -17.44 18.17 10.98
C GLN A 97 -17.85 16.75 10.56
N LEU A 98 -16.99 16.03 9.83
CA LEU A 98 -17.25 14.65 9.42
C LEU A 98 -17.10 13.63 10.55
N ALA A 99 -16.23 13.89 11.52
CA ALA A 99 -16.01 12.99 12.66
C ALA A 99 -17.09 13.10 13.75
N GLY A 100 -17.94 14.13 13.69
CA GLY A 100 -18.89 14.49 14.75
C GLY A 100 -20.34 14.04 14.53
N ASN A 101 -20.62 13.03 13.71
CA ASN A 101 -21.99 12.53 13.49
C ASN A 101 -22.06 10.99 13.51
#